data_AF-A0A948CCQ6-F1
#
_entry.id   AF-A0A948CCQ6-F1
#
_cell.length_a   1.000
_cell.length_b   1.000
_cell.length_c   1.000
_cell.angle_alpha   90.00
_cell.angle_beta   90.00
_cell.angle_gamma   90.00
#
_symmetry.space_group_name_H-M   'P 1'
#
loop_
_entity.id
_entity.type
_entity.pdbx_description
1 polymer ?
#
loop_
_entity_poly.entity_id
_entity_poly.type
_entity_poly.pdbx_seq_one_letter_code
_entity_poly.pdbx_strand_id
1 'polypeptide(L)'
;MNTETDVAAWLSEQITTFLAEHDPLTTDRIEFLRARFDAGLAWVHFPVGRGGLGLTPGLQPEVDARFAEAGAPDNHPRINVIGLGMAAPTLMAYGTEEQLDTFLRPLWTGEQIWCQLFSEPGAG
;
A
#
# COMPACT_ATOMS: atom_id res chain seq x y z
N MET A 1 -15.63 0.84 -25.79
CA MET A 1 -15.38 -0.52 -25.27
C MET A 1 -13.89 -0.77 -25.41
N ASN A 2 -13.11 -0.40 -24.39
CA ASN A 2 -11.66 -0.59 -24.25
C ASN A 2 -11.15 -0.31 -22.81
N THR A 3 -12.04 -0.31 -21.82
CA THR A 3 -11.82 0.38 -20.54
C THR A 3 -10.73 -0.23 -19.66
N GLU A 4 -10.50 -1.54 -19.72
CA GLU A 4 -9.53 -2.20 -18.85
C GLU A 4 -8.08 -1.98 -19.32
N THR A 5 -7.86 -2.02 -20.65
CA THR A 5 -6.57 -1.66 -21.26
C THR A 5 -6.27 -0.18 -21.05
N ASP A 6 -7.28 0.69 -21.14
CA ASP A 6 -7.13 2.12 -20.89
C ASP A 6 -6.74 2.39 -19.42
N VAL A 7 -7.33 1.67 -18.46
CA VAL A 7 -7.00 1.79 -17.02
C VAL A 7 -5.57 1.31 -16.73
N ALA A 8 -5.14 0.19 -17.30
CA ALA A 8 -3.78 -0.32 -17.11
C ALA A 8 -2.73 0.65 -17.68
N ALA A 9 -2.98 1.18 -18.88
CA ALA A 9 -2.10 2.17 -19.51
C ALA A 9 -2.00 3.45 -18.65
N TRP A 10 -3.13 3.96 -18.17
CA TRP A 10 -3.17 5.11 -17.27
C TRP A 10 -2.41 4.84 -15.96
N LEU A 11 -2.61 3.68 -15.34
CA LEU A 11 -1.90 3.29 -14.10
C LEU A 11 -0.39 3.21 -14.33
N SER A 12 0.04 2.69 -15.48
CA SER A 12 1.45 2.64 -15.87
C SER A 12 2.06 4.04 -15.97
N GLU A 13 1.33 5.01 -16.57
CA GLU A 13 1.74 6.41 -16.64
C GLU A 13 1.83 7.07 -15.25
N GLN A 14 0.89 6.77 -14.34
CA GLN A 14 0.96 7.26 -12.95
C GLN A 14 2.22 6.75 -12.25
N ILE A 15 2.55 5.47 -12.39
CA ILE A 15 3.76 4.88 -11.78
C ILE A 15 5.02 5.53 -12.38
N THR A 16 5.07 5.71 -13.71
CA THR A 16 6.20 6.38 -14.37
C THR A 16 6.37 7.82 -13.90
N THR A 17 5.28 8.56 -13.76
CA THR A 17 5.30 9.94 -13.25
C THR A 17 5.81 9.97 -11.82
N PHE A 18 5.26 9.11 -10.95
CA PHE A 18 5.69 9.00 -9.56
C PHE A 18 7.19 8.72 -9.43
N LEU A 19 7.72 7.76 -10.19
CA LEU A 19 9.15 7.41 -10.14
C LEU A 19 10.06 8.50 -10.71
N ALA A 20 9.55 9.37 -11.57
CA ALA A 20 10.30 10.52 -12.07
C ALA A 20 10.37 11.66 -11.02
N GLU A 21 9.33 11.81 -10.20
CA GLU A 21 9.26 12.82 -9.14
C GLU A 21 9.95 12.37 -7.84
N HIS A 22 9.93 11.06 -7.58
CA HIS A 22 10.52 10.42 -6.41
C HIS A 22 11.52 9.37 -6.86
N ASP A 23 12.80 9.74 -6.95
CA ASP A 23 13.86 8.79 -7.30
C ASP A 23 14.04 7.76 -6.16
N PRO A 24 13.80 6.46 -6.40
CA PRO A 24 13.89 5.42 -5.37
C PRO A 24 15.30 5.22 -4.80
N LEU A 25 16.33 5.66 -5.52
CA LEU A 25 17.73 5.46 -5.12
C LEU A 25 18.26 6.57 -4.21
N THR A 26 17.61 7.73 -4.21
CA THR A 26 18.09 8.93 -3.51
C THR A 26 17.09 9.48 -2.49
N THR A 27 15.80 9.20 -2.65
CA THR A 27 14.75 9.59 -1.70
C THR A 27 14.84 8.78 -0.40
N ASP A 28 14.63 9.41 0.76
CA ASP A 28 14.54 8.67 2.03
C ASP A 28 13.44 7.59 1.95
N ARG A 29 13.70 6.42 2.54
CA ARG A 29 12.79 5.28 2.48
C ARG A 29 11.38 5.64 2.95
N ILE A 30 11.26 6.28 4.12
CA ILE A 30 9.95 6.57 4.70
C ILE A 30 9.26 7.67 3.90
N GLU A 31 9.99 8.68 3.45
CA GLU A 31 9.46 9.71 2.57
C GLU A 31 8.90 9.14 1.26
N PHE A 32 9.66 8.26 0.59
CA PHE A 32 9.24 7.60 -0.64
C PHE A 32 7.95 6.77 -0.42
N LEU A 33 7.91 5.97 0.64
CA LEU A 33 6.75 5.14 0.95
C LEU A 33 5.52 6.00 1.29
N ARG A 34 5.70 7.06 2.07
CA ARG A 34 4.64 8.02 2.38
C ARG A 34 4.06 8.64 1.09
N ALA A 35 4.92 9.09 0.19
CA ALA A 35 4.49 9.62 -1.11
C ALA A 35 3.75 8.55 -1.94
N ARG A 36 4.25 7.30 -1.97
CA ARG A 36 3.60 6.19 -2.69
C ARG A 36 2.20 5.88 -2.14
N PHE A 37 2.03 5.95 -0.82
CA PHE A 37 0.74 5.82 -0.18
C PHE A 37 -0.19 6.97 -0.57
N ASP A 38 0.29 8.21 -0.47
CA ASP A 38 -0.51 9.41 -0.75
C ASP A 38 -0.93 9.47 -2.24
N ALA A 39 -0.11 8.93 -3.14
CA ALA A 39 -0.41 8.76 -4.56
C ALA A 39 -1.41 7.62 -4.88
N GLY A 40 -1.84 6.84 -3.89
CA GLY A 40 -2.77 5.73 -4.09
C GLY A 40 -2.14 4.45 -4.65
N LEU A 41 -0.82 4.34 -4.66
CA LEU A 41 -0.06 3.23 -5.25
C LEU A 41 0.37 2.18 -4.21
N ALA A 42 -0.21 2.24 -3.00
CA ALA A 42 0.04 1.32 -1.91
C ALA A 42 -0.82 0.05 -2.01
N TRP A 43 -2.14 0.24 -2.10
CA TRP A 43 -3.14 -0.79 -2.36
C TRP A 43 -4.12 -0.24 -3.38
N VAL A 44 -3.91 -0.46 -4.67
CA VAL A 44 -4.68 0.23 -5.73
C VAL A 44 -6.19 0.01 -5.64
N HIS A 45 -6.62 -1.07 -4.99
CA HIS A 45 -8.01 -1.41 -4.77
C HIS A 45 -8.67 -0.73 -3.56
N PHE A 46 -7.90 -0.09 -2.68
CA PHE A 46 -8.46 0.74 -1.62
C PHE A 46 -9.01 2.05 -2.21
N PRO A 47 -9.92 2.74 -1.51
CA PRO A 47 -10.42 4.03 -1.95
C PRO A 47 -9.32 5.09 -2.07
N VAL A 48 -9.59 6.11 -2.89
CA VAL A 48 -8.77 7.33 -2.94
C VAL A 48 -8.68 7.96 -1.55
N GLY A 49 -7.47 8.38 -1.17
CA GLY A 49 -7.17 8.91 0.17
C GLY A 49 -6.89 7.84 1.23
N ARG A 50 -7.03 6.54 0.90
CA ARG A 50 -6.76 5.41 1.79
C ARG A 50 -5.58 4.55 1.31
N GLY A 51 -4.68 5.13 0.51
CA GLY A 51 -3.56 4.40 -0.09
C GLY A 51 -3.89 3.72 -1.42
N GLY A 52 -5.09 3.93 -1.96
CA GLY A 52 -5.54 3.31 -3.21
C GLY A 52 -6.13 4.28 -4.22
N LEU A 53 -6.59 3.71 -5.33
CA LEU A 53 -7.17 4.40 -6.48
C LEU A 53 -8.59 3.89 -6.82
N GLY A 54 -9.15 2.99 -6.01
CA GLY A 54 -10.45 2.36 -6.24
C GLY A 54 -10.46 1.39 -7.43
N LEU A 55 -9.32 0.80 -7.79
CA LEU A 55 -9.17 -0.09 -8.93
C LEU A 55 -9.42 -1.56 -8.58
N THR A 56 -9.38 -2.45 -9.58
CA THR A 56 -9.45 -3.89 -9.33
C THR A 56 -8.18 -4.39 -8.62
N PRO A 57 -8.28 -5.29 -7.62
CA PRO A 57 -7.11 -5.90 -6.96
C PRO A 57 -6.15 -6.61 -7.93
N GLY A 58 -6.66 -7.05 -9.09
CA GLY A 58 -5.85 -7.75 -10.11
C GLY A 58 -4.71 -6.91 -10.71
N LEU A 59 -4.72 -5.59 -10.53
CA LEU A 59 -3.66 -4.69 -11.00
C LEU A 59 -2.50 -4.54 -10.00
N GLN A 60 -2.67 -4.92 -8.74
CA GLN A 60 -1.64 -4.76 -7.70
C GLN A 60 -0.31 -5.46 -8.05
N PRO A 61 -0.29 -6.70 -8.60
CA PRO A 61 0.97 -7.37 -8.94
C PRO A 61 1.81 -6.60 -9.97
N GLU A 62 1.17 -5.92 -10.92
CA GLU A 62 1.86 -5.08 -11.91
C GLU A 62 2.49 -3.86 -11.23
N VAL A 63 1.76 -3.20 -10.34
CA VAL A 63 2.29 -2.06 -9.56
C VAL A 63 3.53 -2.49 -8.77
N ASP A 64 3.43 -3.58 -8.02
CA ASP A 64 4.53 -4.06 -7.19
C ASP A 64 5.74 -4.48 -8.02
N ALA A 65 5.53 -5.12 -9.19
CA ALA A 65 6.60 -5.46 -10.11
C ALA A 65 7.33 -4.23 -10.63
N ARG A 66 6.60 -3.17 -11.03
CA ARG A 66 7.20 -1.93 -11.55
C ARG A 66 8.04 -1.20 -10.50
N PHE A 67 7.56 -1.12 -9.26
CA PHE A 67 8.34 -0.54 -8.16
C PHE A 67 9.58 -1.39 -7.83
N ALA A 68 9.45 -2.72 -7.84
CA ALA A 68 10.59 -3.61 -7.63
C ALA A 68 11.66 -3.49 -8.74
N GLU A 69 11.24 -3.43 -10.01
CA GLU A 69 12.12 -3.20 -11.17
C GLU A 69 12.88 -1.87 -11.07
N ALA A 70 12.23 -0.83 -10.53
CA ALA A 70 12.82 0.48 -10.29
C ALA A 70 13.77 0.50 -9.08
N GLY A 71 13.91 -0.59 -8.32
CA GLY A 71 14.71 -0.63 -7.10
C GLY A 71 14.10 0.15 -5.94
N ALA A 72 12.78 0.34 -5.95
CA ALA A 72 12.08 1.05 -4.88
C ALA A 72 12.27 0.37 -3.52
N PRO A 73 12.38 1.16 -2.44
CA PRO A 73 12.47 0.58 -1.11
C PRO A 73 11.17 -0.12 -0.72
N ASP A 74 11.26 -1.15 0.12
CA ASP A 74 10.11 -1.89 0.61
C ASP A 74 9.60 -1.36 1.97
N ASN A 75 8.37 -1.77 2.30
CA ASN A 75 7.72 -1.47 3.58
C ASN A 75 7.89 -2.57 4.63
N HIS A 76 8.94 -3.38 4.51
CA HIS A 76 9.21 -4.57 5.33
C HIS A 76 8.01 -5.55 5.39
N PRO A 77 7.47 -6.02 4.26
CA PRO A 77 6.23 -6.79 4.24
C PRO A 77 6.33 -8.13 4.97
N ARG A 78 7.54 -8.71 5.02
CA ARG A 78 7.83 -9.95 5.76
C ARG A 78 7.84 -9.79 7.27
N ILE A 79 8.04 -8.57 7.77
CA ILE A 79 8.02 -8.26 9.20
C ILE A 79 6.62 -7.84 9.61
N ASN A 80 5.94 -7.04 8.80
CA ASN A 80 4.60 -6.52 9.09
C ASN A 80 3.46 -7.36 8.47
N VAL A 81 3.60 -8.69 8.42
CA VAL A 81 2.62 -9.59 7.80
C VAL A 81 1.25 -9.44 8.43
N ILE A 82 1.19 -9.29 9.76
CA ILE A 82 -0.07 -9.09 10.47
C ILE A 82 -0.68 -7.72 10.15
N GLY A 83 0.14 -6.67 10.07
CA GLY A 83 -0.32 -5.34 9.69
C GLY A 83 -0.96 -5.35 8.30
N LEU A 84 -0.20 -5.78 7.31
CA LEU A 84 -0.59 -5.72 5.89
C LEU A 84 -1.66 -6.75 5.54
N GLY A 85 -1.51 -7.98 6.02
CA GLY A 85 -2.37 -9.11 5.62
C GLY A 85 -3.66 -9.24 6.42
N MET A 86 -3.78 -8.52 7.54
CA MET A 86 -4.93 -8.67 8.44
C MET A 86 -5.44 -7.35 8.99
N ALA A 87 -4.60 -6.57 9.67
CA ALA A 87 -5.05 -5.34 10.32
C ALA A 87 -5.56 -4.30 9.31
N ALA A 88 -4.86 -4.07 8.19
CA ALA A 88 -5.31 -3.15 7.14
C ALA A 88 -6.68 -3.56 6.52
N PRO A 89 -6.89 -4.82 6.07
CA PRO A 89 -8.21 -5.28 5.64
C PRO A 89 -9.31 -5.17 6.71
N THR A 90 -9.00 -5.47 7.98
CA THR A 90 -9.96 -5.34 9.09
C THR A 90 -10.32 -3.88 9.33
N LEU A 91 -9.34 -2.97 9.32
CA LEU A 91 -9.57 -1.53 9.41
C LEU A 91 -10.43 -1.06 8.25
N MET A 92 -10.13 -1.45 7.01
CA MET A 92 -10.95 -1.07 5.86
C MET A 92 -12.40 -1.57 5.93
N ALA A 93 -12.63 -2.73 6.52
CA ALA A 93 -13.97 -3.32 6.62
C ALA A 93 -14.80 -2.77 7.79
N TYR A 94 -14.16 -2.43 8.92
CA TYR A 94 -14.86 -2.16 10.18
C TYR A 94 -14.38 -0.93 10.94
N GLY A 95 -13.29 -0.31 10.49
CA GLY A 95 -12.69 0.86 11.13
C GLY A 95 -13.54 2.10 10.94
N THR A 96 -13.45 3.02 11.91
CA THR A 96 -13.97 4.38 11.76
C THR A 96 -13.05 5.20 10.85
N GLU A 97 -13.55 6.30 10.28
CA GLU A 97 -12.73 7.22 9.47
C GLU A 97 -11.47 7.67 10.24
N GLU A 98 -11.61 8.01 11.51
CA GLU A 98 -10.48 8.40 12.38
C GLU A 98 -9.44 7.27 12.52
N GLN A 99 -9.89 6.01 12.64
CA GLN A 99 -8.98 4.86 12.70
C GLN A 99 -8.27 4.64 11.36
N LEU A 100 -8.98 4.79 10.24
CA LEU A 100 -8.39 4.69 8.90
C LEU A 100 -7.32 5.76 8.69
N ASP A 101 -7.63 7.02 9.03
CA ASP A 101 -6.73 8.17 8.94
C ASP A 101 -5.48 7.99 9.81
N THR A 102 -5.66 7.47 11.02
CA THR A 102 -4.59 7.29 11.99
C THR A 102 -3.67 6.14 11.62
N PHE A 103 -4.22 5.00 11.18
CA PHE A 103 -3.47 3.75 11.17
C PHE A 103 -3.01 3.29 9.79
N LEU A 104 -3.74 3.54 8.70
CA LEU A 104 -3.41 2.91 7.42
C LEU A 104 -2.04 3.33 6.88
N ARG A 105 -1.74 4.62 6.90
CA ARG A 105 -0.48 5.16 6.37
C ARG A 105 0.74 4.69 7.16
N PRO A 106 0.82 4.84 8.50
CA PRO A 106 1.98 4.36 9.25
C PRO A 106 2.09 2.82 9.27
N LEU A 107 0.98 2.09 9.18
CA LEU A 107 0.99 0.64 9.01
C LEU A 107 1.59 0.26 7.65
N TRP A 108 1.13 0.86 6.55
CA TRP A 108 1.58 0.51 5.21
C TRP A 108 3.03 0.90 4.96
N THR A 109 3.50 2.04 5.48
CA THR A 109 4.89 2.52 5.32
C THR A 109 5.90 1.74 6.17
N GLY A 110 5.43 0.88 7.07
CA GLY A 110 6.27 0.10 7.99
C GLY A 110 6.83 0.93 9.15
N GLU A 111 6.26 2.11 9.42
CA GLU A 111 6.54 2.89 10.63
C GLU A 111 5.91 2.25 11.88
N GLN A 112 4.81 1.52 11.69
CA GLN A 112 4.18 0.69 12.72
C GLN A 112 4.21 -0.78 12.31
N ILE A 113 4.80 -1.60 13.17
CA ILE A 113 4.79 -3.05 13.04
C ILE A 113 3.71 -3.61 13.97
N TRP A 114 2.83 -4.43 13.41
CA TRP A 114 1.66 -4.95 14.11
C TRP A 114 1.85 -6.43 14.48
N CYS A 115 1.21 -6.82 15.57
CA CYS A 115 1.09 -8.20 16.00
C CYS A 115 -0.38 -8.52 16.35
N GLN A 116 -0.70 -9.81 16.37
CA GLN A 116 -2.01 -10.32 16.75
C GLN A 116 -1.88 -11.09 18.07
N LEU A 117 -2.79 -10.84 18.99
CA LEU A 117 -2.78 -11.43 20.33
C LEU A 117 -4.09 -12.17 20.61
N PHE A 118 -4.34 -13.26 19.87
CA PHE A 118 -5.50 -14.14 20.13
C PHE A 118 -5.23 -15.21 21.19
N SER A 119 -3.97 -15.57 21.41
CA SER A 119 -3.61 -16.65 22.33
C SER A 119 -3.74 -16.22 23.79
N GLU A 120 -4.38 -17.07 24.58
CA GLU A 120 -4.43 -16.97 26.04
C GLU A 120 -3.95 -18.30 26.66
N PRO A 121 -3.31 -18.29 27.84
CA PRO A 121 -2.92 -19.53 28.50
C PRO A 121 -4.11 -20.47 28.71
N GLY A 122 -4.10 -21.64 28.07
CA GLY A 122 -5.14 -22.66 28.19
C GLY A 122 -6.24 -22.62 27.13
N ALA A 123 -6.18 -21.69 26.17
CA ALA A 123 -7.08 -21.66 25.02
C ALA A 123 -6.28 -21.32 23.74
N GLY A 124 -6.06 -22.33 22.89
CA GLY A 124 -5.35 -22.23 21.61
C GLY A 124 -5.53 -23.49 20.79
#